data_AF-A0A432XEA5-F1
#
_entry.id   AF-A0A432XEA5-F1
#
_cell.length_a   1.000
_cell.length_b   1.000
_cell.length_c   1.000
_cell.angle_alpha   90.00
_cell.angle_beta   90.00
_cell.angle_gamma   90.00
#
_symmetry.space_group_name_H-M   'P 1'
#
loop_
_entity.id
_entity.type
_entity.pdbx_description
1 polymer ?
#
loop_
_entity_poly.entity_id
_entity_poly.type
_entity_poly.pdbx_seq_one_letter_code
_entity_poly.pdbx_strand_id
1 'polypeptide(L)'
;MPFVIQELNWHKRRKPNAESKPVSVEVDDFKLEKNHFCKIHVTFDDGECATLQGRVTQNPVTGAWSVNGINAKGQSVSALYVENLS
;
A
#
# COMPACT_ATOMS: atom_id res chain seq x y z
N MET A 1 1.10 7.58 -11.00
CA MET A 1 2.04 7.75 -9.87
C MET A 1 2.74 6.42 -9.64
N PRO A 2 4.05 6.37 -9.39
CA PRO A 2 4.81 5.15 -9.56
C PRO A 2 4.92 4.38 -8.23
N PHE A 3 3.86 3.64 -7.91
CA PHE A 3 3.82 2.74 -6.76
C PHE A 3 3.71 1.29 -7.22
N VAL A 4 4.52 0.41 -6.63
CA VAL A 4 4.44 -1.04 -6.85
C VAL A 4 3.87 -1.68 -5.58
N ILE A 5 2.69 -2.28 -5.69
CA ILE A 5 2.07 -3.02 -4.59
C ILE A 5 2.99 -4.18 -4.23
N GLN A 6 3.37 -4.22 -2.95
CA GLN A 6 4.15 -5.32 -2.42
C GLN A 6 3.17 -6.41 -1.98
N GLU A 7 3.27 -7.59 -2.59
CA GLU A 7 2.55 -8.76 -2.10
C GLU A 7 3.04 -9.08 -0.68
N LEU A 8 2.25 -8.67 0.30
CA LEU A 8 2.42 -9.11 1.68
C LEU A 8 2.07 -10.61 1.70
N ASN A 9 3.07 -11.47 1.57
CA ASN A 9 2.93 -12.93 1.56
C ASN A 9 2.54 -13.53 2.94
N TRP A 10 1.68 -12.84 3.69
CA TRP A 10 1.11 -13.30 4.95
C TRP A 10 0.21 -14.54 4.75
N HIS A 11 -0.30 -14.71 3.54
CA HIS A 11 -1.19 -15.79 3.09
C HIS A 11 -0.60 -17.22 3.18
N LYS A 12 0.72 -17.40 3.32
CA LYS A 12 1.30 -18.73 3.57
C LYS A 12 0.92 -19.32 4.94
N ARG A 13 0.24 -18.57 5.82
CA ARG A 13 -0.13 -19.03 7.17
C ARG A 13 -1.64 -19.19 7.43
N ARG A 14 -2.55 -18.81 6.52
CA ARG A 14 -4.01 -19.01 6.68
C ARG A 14 -4.72 -19.29 5.34
N LYS A 15 -5.54 -20.34 5.30
CA LYS A 15 -6.58 -20.66 4.29
C LYS A 15 -7.96 -20.58 4.98
N PRO A 16 -9.11 -20.44 4.30
CA PRO A 16 -9.40 -19.81 3.01
C PRO A 16 -10.64 -18.88 3.15
N ASN A 17 -10.43 -17.58 3.27
CA ASN A 17 -11.32 -16.64 2.59
C ASN A 17 -10.39 -15.92 1.63
N ALA A 18 -10.75 -15.89 0.34
CA ALA A 18 -9.99 -15.11 -0.62
C ALA A 18 -10.16 -13.65 -0.22
N GLU A 19 -9.22 -13.10 0.55
CA GLU A 19 -9.19 -11.67 0.79
C GLU A 19 -8.86 -11.01 -0.55
N SER A 20 -9.72 -10.06 -0.96
CA SER A 20 -9.61 -9.37 -2.22
C SER A 20 -8.20 -8.78 -2.36
N LYS A 21 -7.58 -8.98 -3.51
CA LYS A 21 -6.18 -8.59 -3.73
C LYS A 21 -6.13 -7.16 -4.25
N PRO A 22 -5.32 -6.28 -3.64
CA PRO A 22 -5.16 -4.93 -4.16
C PRO A 22 -4.47 -4.99 -5.53
N VAL A 23 -5.10 -4.42 -6.56
CA VAL A 23 -4.60 -4.39 -7.94
C VAL A 23 -4.14 -2.99 -8.36
N SER A 24 -4.68 -1.95 -7.72
CA SER A 24 -4.30 -0.56 -7.97
C SER A 24 -4.26 0.23 -6.67
N VAL A 25 -3.33 1.19 -6.59
CA VAL A 25 -3.24 2.15 -5.50
C VAL A 25 -3.04 3.57 -6.03
N GLU A 26 -3.76 4.50 -5.43
CA GLU A 26 -3.56 5.94 -5.60
C GLU A 26 -3.31 6.54 -4.22
N VAL A 27 -2.29 7.39 -4.12
CA VAL A 27 -1.88 7.99 -2.84
C VAL A 27 -2.05 9.49 -2.93
N ASP A 28 -3.03 10.00 -2.19
CA ASP A 28 -3.24 11.44 -2.06
C ASP A 28 -2.25 12.02 -1.06
N ASP A 29 -1.85 13.27 -1.32
CA ASP A 29 -0.96 14.05 -0.45
C ASP A 29 0.38 13.35 -0.16
N PHE A 30 0.90 12.53 -1.07
CA PHE A 30 2.19 11.86 -0.88
C PHE A 30 3.34 12.87 -0.74
N LYS A 31 4.16 12.67 0.30
CA LYS A 31 5.39 13.43 0.55
C LYS A 31 6.50 12.47 0.94
N LEU A 32 7.72 12.72 0.47
CA LEU A 32 8.93 12.00 0.90
C LEU A 32 9.36 12.46 2.30
N GLU A 33 8.47 12.30 3.26
CA GLU A 33 8.66 12.68 4.65
C GLU A 33 8.29 11.47 5.52
N LYS A 34 9.24 11.06 6.37
CA LYS A 34 9.05 9.90 7.23
C LYS A 34 7.92 10.16 8.21
N ASN A 35 7.00 9.19 8.34
CA ASN A 35 5.80 9.25 9.15
C ASN A 35 4.72 10.22 8.65
N HIS A 36 4.86 10.79 7.45
CA HIS A 36 3.79 11.59 6.86
C HIS A 36 2.52 10.74 6.67
N PHE A 37 1.39 11.27 7.11
CA PHE A 37 0.09 10.63 6.97
C PHE A 37 -0.50 10.95 5.61
N CYS A 38 -1.04 9.94 4.94
CA CYS A 38 -1.65 10.07 3.61
C CYS A 38 -2.94 9.25 3.54
N LYS A 39 -3.73 9.46 2.49
CA LYS A 39 -4.85 8.59 2.15
C LYS A 39 -4.45 7.73 0.97
N ILE A 40 -4.75 6.45 1.05
CA ILE A 40 -4.48 5.50 -0.02
C ILE A 40 -5.82 4.97 -0.53
N HIS A 41 -6.14 5.25 -1.78
CA HIS A 41 -7.27 4.64 -2.46
C HIS A 41 -6.82 3.36 -3.11
N VAL A 42 -7.47 2.26 -2.77
CA VAL A 42 -7.12 0.92 -3.23
C VAL A 42 -8.28 0.39 -4.05
N THR A 43 -7.98 -0.11 -5.24
CA THR A 43 -8.91 -0.95 -6.02
C THR A 43 -8.48 -2.40 -5.86
N PHE A 44 -9.42 -3.26 -5.50
CA PHE A 44 -9.23 -4.69 -5.38
C PHE A 44 -9.65 -5.43 -6.66
N ASP A 45 -9.22 -6.69 -6.79
CA ASP A 45 -9.47 -7.54 -7.96
C ASP A 45 -10.95 -7.90 -8.17
N ASP A 46 -11.75 -7.86 -7.12
CA ASP A 46 -13.21 -8.01 -7.16
C ASP A 46 -13.96 -6.72 -7.55
N GLY A 47 -13.23 -5.62 -7.77
CA GLY A 47 -13.78 -4.30 -8.06
C GLY A 47 -14.17 -3.51 -6.81
N GLU A 48 -13.96 -4.01 -5.59
CA GLU A 48 -14.13 -3.20 -4.39
C GLU A 48 -13.12 -2.06 -4.39
N CYS A 49 -13.58 -0.87 -4.01
CA CYS A 49 -12.72 0.28 -3.76
C CYS A 49 -12.75 0.61 -2.27
N ALA A 50 -11.58 0.81 -1.67
CA ALA A 50 -11.48 1.25 -0.27
C ALA A 50 -10.50 2.40 -0.12
N THR A 51 -10.80 3.30 0.80
CA THR A 51 -9.85 4.31 1.28
C THR A 51 -9.22 3.81 2.57
N LEU A 52 -7.89 3.75 2.59
CA LEU A 52 -7.08 3.36 3.72
C LEU A 52 -6.37 4.60 4.30
N GLN A 53 -6.20 4.60 5.62
CA GLN A 53 -5.32 5.56 6.28
C GLN A 53 -3.88 5.06 6.14
N GLY A 54 -3.06 5.85 5.45
CA GLY A 54 -1.71 5.51 5.06
C GLY A 54 -0.65 6.25 5.87
N ARG A 55 0.54 5.65 5.96
CA ARG A 55 1.74 6.31 6.46
C ARG A 55 2.92 6.07 5.53
N VAL A 56 3.65 7.14 5.23
CA VAL A 56 4.92 7.07 4.50
C VAL A 56 6.01 6.54 5.42
N THR A 57 6.72 5.54 4.95
CA THR A 57 7.87 4.94 5.61
C THR A 57 9.08 4.93 4.70
N GLN A 58 10.26 5.04 5.31
CA GLN A 58 11.53 4.88 4.61
C GLN A 58 12.28 3.72 5.23
N ASN A 59 12.78 2.82 4.39
CA ASN A 59 13.68 1.76 4.81
C ASN A 59 15.03 2.40 5.23
N PRO A 60 15.49 2.22 6.47
CA PRO A 60 16.73 2.85 6.94
C PRO A 60 18.01 2.25 6.34
N VAL A 61 17.93 1.05 5.75
CA VAL A 61 19.08 0.36 5.13
C VAL A 61 19.17 0.69 3.64
N THR A 62 18.05 0.57 2.91
CA THR A 62 18.04 0.76 1.45
C THR A 62 17.66 2.18 1.03
N GLY A 63 17.17 3.02 1.94
CA GLY A 63 16.66 4.36 1.63
C GLY A 63 15.33 4.37 0.88
N ALA A 64 14.78 3.21 0.56
CA ALA A 64 13.57 3.07 -0.24
C ALA A 64 12.33 3.58 0.49
N TRP A 65 11.47 4.29 -0.25
CA TRP A 65 10.24 4.87 0.27
C TRP A 65 9.06 3.94 0.00
N SER A 66 8.13 3.85 0.94
CA SER A 66 6.91 3.08 0.80
C SER A 66 5.76 3.73 1.54
N VAL A 67 4.54 3.35 1.17
CA VAL A 67 3.31 3.69 1.89
C VAL A 67 2.67 2.42 2.43
N ASN A 68 2.21 2.47 3.67
CA ASN A 68 1.48 1.37 4.30
C ASN A 68 0.12 1.88 4.74
N GLY A 69 -0.96 1.23 4.29
CA GLY A 69 -2.32 1.60 4.62
C GLY A 69 -3.08 0.47 5.32
N ILE A 70 -3.99 0.85 6.21
CA ILE A 70 -4.94 -0.07 6.84
C ILE A 70 -6.28 0.64 7.09
N ASN A 71 -7.38 -0.12 7.15
CA ASN A 71 -8.68 0.38 7.61
C ASN A 71 -9.28 -0.48 8.72
N ALA A 72 -10.42 -0.05 9.25
CA ALA A 72 -11.13 -0.75 10.33
C ALA A 72 -11.69 -2.13 9.93
N LYS A 73 -11.82 -2.43 8.62
CA LYS A 73 -12.24 -3.75 8.12
C LYS A 73 -11.08 -4.76 8.09
N GLY A 74 -9.86 -4.34 8.43
CA GLY A 74 -8.67 -5.17 8.37
C GLY A 74 -8.02 -5.25 6.98
N GLN A 75 -8.57 -4.55 5.98
CA GLN A 75 -7.93 -4.42 4.67
C GLN A 75 -6.64 -3.61 4.81
N SER A 76 -5.56 -4.07 4.19
CA SER A 76 -4.26 -3.42 4.26
C SER A 76 -3.50 -3.50 2.93
N VAL A 77 -2.62 -2.53 2.71
CA VAL A 77 -1.74 -2.49 1.54
C VAL A 77 -0.35 -1.99 1.93
N SER A 78 0.68 -2.56 1.31
CA SER A 78 2.02 -1.98 1.28
C SER A 78 2.37 -1.68 -0.17
N ALA A 79 2.84 -0.48 -0.48
CA ALA A 79 3.28 -0.13 -1.80
C ALA A 79 4.63 0.59 -1.76
N LEU A 80 5.56 0.12 -2.58
CA LEU A 80 6.89 0.70 -2.75
C LEU A 80 6.82 1.87 -3.72
N TYR A 81 7.37 3.02 -3.35
CA TYR A 81 7.60 4.12 -4.28
C TYR A 81 8.78 3.77 -5.17
N VAL A 82 8.55 3.74 -6.48
CA VAL A 82 9.59 3.57 -7.49
C VAL A 82 9.71 4.88 -8.23
N GLU A 83 10.80 5.62 -8.05
CA GLU A 83 11.01 6.84 -8.83
C GLU A 83 11.13 6.44 -10.31
N ASN A 84 10.22 6.95 -11.15
CA ASN A 84 10.37 6.79 -12.59
C ASN A 84 11.60 7.61 -13.01
N LEU A 85 12.72 6.93 -13.20
CA LEU A 85 13.88 7.47 -13.90
C LEU A 85 13.47 7.65 -15.37
N SER A 86 12.93 8.82 -15.71
CA SER A 86 12.78 9.29 -17.09
C SER A 86 14.05 10.00 -17.54
#